data_AF-A0A450STE9-F1
#
_entry.id   AF-A0A450STE9-F1
#
_cell.length_a   1.000
_cell.length_b   1.000
_cell.length_c   1.000
_cell.angle_alpha   90.00
_cell.angle_beta   90.00
_cell.angle_gamma   90.00
#
_symmetry.space_group_name_H-M   'P 1'
#
loop_
_entity.id
_entity.type
_entity.pdbx_description
1 polymer ?
#
loop_
_entity_poly.entity_id
_entity_poly.type
_entity_poly.pdbx_seq_one_letter_code
_entity_poly.pdbx_strand_id
1 'polypeptide(L)'
;MWRHLITMTDSDFGKITGLWFARDGEEWLLLTERETCYWSLAEGRALWTIPEVAGGEGISPDGRVYRDMASGLFYPLLGAHGGKLLREHPAGGRIAVDDGTGAVTVTDPDGSVTDLSQGEDFGNWRVAGFCESGERVFVAGPRCLVVHGKLSGR
;
A
#
# COMPACT_ATOMS: atom_id res chain seq x y z
N MET A 1 -0.38 3.05 -19.48
CA MET A 1 -1.36 1.96 -19.25
C MET A 1 -0.97 1.13 -18.04
N TRP A 2 -1.94 0.94 -17.14
CA TRP A 2 -1.76 0.30 -15.84
C TRP A 2 -2.47 -1.06 -15.81
N ARG A 3 -1.83 -2.07 -15.20
CA ARG A 3 -2.41 -3.39 -14.98
C ARG A 3 -2.68 -3.62 -13.50
N HIS A 4 -3.79 -4.28 -13.18
CA HIS A 4 -4.03 -4.81 -11.84
C HIS A 4 -2.99 -5.88 -11.49
N LEU A 5 -2.48 -5.87 -10.27
CA LEU A 5 -1.54 -6.86 -9.75
C LEU A 5 -2.12 -7.65 -8.60
N ILE A 6 -2.74 -6.96 -7.63
CA ILE A 6 -3.29 -7.59 -6.43
C ILE A 6 -4.44 -6.78 -5.85
N THR A 7 -5.40 -7.50 -5.28
CA THR A 7 -6.42 -6.98 -4.36
C THR A 7 -6.25 -7.70 -3.02
N MET A 8 -6.30 -6.92 -1.94
CA MET A 8 -6.18 -7.35 -0.55
C MET A 8 -7.37 -6.78 0.20
N THR A 9 -8.13 -7.61 0.91
CA THR A 9 -9.42 -7.22 1.55
C THR A 9 -9.38 -7.37 3.07
N ASP A 10 -10.26 -6.67 3.78
CA ASP A 10 -10.38 -6.78 5.24
C ASP A 10 -10.74 -8.19 5.74
N SER A 11 -11.35 -9.03 4.90
CA SER A 11 -11.52 -10.45 5.22
C SER A 11 -10.20 -11.20 5.37
N ASP A 12 -9.13 -10.73 4.73
CA ASP A 12 -7.82 -11.40 4.73
C ASP A 12 -7.02 -11.08 6.01
N PHE A 13 -7.10 -9.85 6.52
CA PHE A 13 -6.22 -9.35 7.60
C PHE A 13 -6.89 -8.36 8.58
N GLY A 14 -8.17 -8.00 8.41
CA GLY A 14 -8.86 -6.98 9.19
C GLY A 14 -8.81 -5.58 8.57
N LYS A 15 -9.42 -4.59 9.23
CA LYS A 15 -9.45 -3.22 8.70
C LYS A 15 -8.07 -2.59 8.71
N ILE A 16 -7.70 -1.95 7.61
CA ILE A 16 -6.44 -1.25 7.41
C ILE A 16 -6.43 0.03 8.24
N THR A 17 -5.42 0.18 9.10
CA THR A 17 -5.18 1.36 9.93
C THR A 17 -3.95 2.13 9.49
N GLY A 18 -3.02 1.47 8.77
CA GLY A 18 -1.81 2.09 8.27
C GLY A 18 -1.13 1.28 7.18
N LEU A 19 -0.37 1.97 6.34
CA LEU A 19 0.36 1.39 5.22
C LEU A 19 1.72 2.06 5.10
N TRP A 20 2.74 1.26 4.82
CA TRP A 20 4.07 1.73 4.50
C TRP A 20 4.62 0.92 3.33
N PHE A 21 5.19 1.60 2.34
CA PHE A 21 5.67 0.97 1.12
C PHE A 21 7.18 1.15 0.99
N ALA A 22 7.86 0.12 0.49
CA ALA A 22 9.19 0.27 -0.04
C ALA A 22 9.19 1.25 -1.22
N ARG A 23 10.35 1.86 -1.50
CA ARG A 23 10.49 2.89 -2.55
C ARG A 23 10.09 2.39 -3.95
N ASP A 24 10.35 1.11 -4.23
CA ASP A 24 9.95 0.44 -5.48
C ASP A 24 8.49 -0.04 -5.46
N GLY A 25 7.88 -0.18 -4.28
CA GLY A 25 6.57 -0.76 -4.07
C GLY A 25 6.50 -2.28 -4.22
N GLU A 26 7.62 -3.00 -4.18
CA GLU A 26 7.65 -4.48 -4.20
C GLU A 26 7.29 -5.09 -2.85
N GLU A 27 7.56 -4.37 -1.77
CA GLU A 27 7.32 -4.82 -0.41
C GLU A 27 6.59 -3.74 0.38
N TRP A 28 5.75 -4.14 1.33
CA TRP A 28 5.04 -3.21 2.19
C TRP A 28 4.72 -3.77 3.57
N LEU A 29 4.53 -2.86 4.52
CA LEU A 29 3.95 -3.15 5.81
C LEU A 29 2.48 -2.72 5.78
N LEU A 30 1.61 -3.67 6.09
CA LEU A 30 0.18 -3.49 6.22
C LEU A 30 -0.19 -3.58 7.69
N LEU A 31 -0.62 -2.47 8.27
CA LEU A 31 -1.07 -2.39 9.66
C LEU A 31 -2.59 -2.44 9.67
N THR A 32 -3.13 -3.31 10.52
CA THR A 32 -4.57 -3.54 10.63
C THR A 32 -5.00 -3.52 12.09
N GLU A 33 -6.31 -3.57 12.33
CA GLU A 33 -6.83 -3.73 13.70
C GLU A 33 -6.49 -5.09 14.33
N ARG A 34 -6.08 -6.10 13.55
CA ARG A 34 -5.85 -7.48 14.03
C ARG A 34 -4.36 -7.85 14.07
N GLU A 35 -3.61 -7.40 13.08
CA GLU A 35 -2.21 -7.78 12.85
C GLU A 35 -1.45 -6.76 12.01
N THR A 36 -0.13 -6.83 12.11
CA THR A 36 0.80 -6.19 11.19
C THR A 36 1.44 -7.23 10.29
N CYS A 37 1.34 -7.03 8.98
CA CYS A 37 1.81 -7.95 7.94
C CYS A 37 2.92 -7.31 7.12
N TYR A 38 4.03 -8.03 6.94
CA TYR A 38 5.03 -7.67 5.96
C TYR A 38 4.84 -8.49 4.69
N TRP A 39 4.56 -7.81 3.59
CA TRP A 39 4.06 -8.43 2.37
C TRP A 39 5.02 -8.21 1.20
N SER A 40 5.17 -9.23 0.35
CA SER A 40 6.03 -9.20 -0.83
C SER A 40 5.24 -9.52 -2.10
N LEU A 41 5.37 -8.63 -3.08
CA LEU A 41 4.73 -8.71 -4.40
C LEU A 41 5.32 -9.79 -5.28
N ALA A 42 6.63 -9.95 -5.22
CA ALA A 42 7.30 -11.04 -5.91
C ALA A 42 6.80 -12.41 -5.42
N GLU A 43 6.60 -12.56 -4.11
CA GLU A 43 6.17 -13.81 -3.50
C GLU A 43 4.65 -14.00 -3.47
N GLY A 44 3.88 -12.93 -3.67
CA GLY A 44 2.42 -12.95 -3.66
C GLY A 44 1.82 -13.28 -2.28
N ARG A 45 2.56 -13.04 -1.19
CA ARG A 45 2.14 -13.40 0.18
C ARG A 45 2.80 -12.54 1.25
N ALA A 46 2.28 -12.64 2.47
CA ALA A 46 2.99 -12.19 3.65
C ALA A 46 4.27 -13.02 3.85
N LEU A 47 5.39 -12.33 4.05
CA LEU A 47 6.65 -12.91 4.48
C LEU A 47 6.60 -13.26 5.96
N TRP A 48 5.94 -12.42 6.77
CA TRP A 48 5.59 -12.69 8.16
C TRP A 48 4.43 -11.81 8.62
N THR A 49 3.82 -12.21 9.74
CA THR A 49 2.68 -11.54 10.37
C THR A 49 2.89 -11.53 11.89
N ILE A 50 2.52 -10.42 12.53
CA ILE A 50 2.52 -10.28 13.99
C ILE A 50 1.11 -9.89 14.43
N PRO A 51 0.40 -10.72 15.23
CA PRO A 51 -0.90 -10.34 15.77
C PRO A 51 -0.77 -9.11 16.67
N GLU A 52 -1.68 -8.13 16.56
CA GLU A 52 -1.69 -6.94 17.42
C GLU A 52 -1.86 -7.34 18.90
N VAL A 53 -2.57 -8.44 19.18
CA VAL A 53 -2.76 -8.99 20.53
C VAL A 53 -1.61 -9.87 21.04
N ALA A 54 -0.68 -10.30 20.19
CA ALA A 54 0.50 -11.08 20.59
C ALA A 54 1.60 -10.10 21.06
N GLY A 55 1.36 -9.53 22.24
CA GLY A 55 2.16 -8.46 22.84
C GLY A 55 3.48 -8.94 23.45
N GLY A 56 4.57 -8.41 22.92
CA GLY A 56 5.87 -8.27 23.57
C GLY A 56 6.59 -7.08 22.94
N GLU A 57 7.53 -6.47 23.64
CA GLU A 57 8.55 -5.65 22.97
C GLU A 57 9.23 -6.54 21.95
N GLY A 58 9.13 -6.15 20.68
CA GLY A 58 9.32 -7.09 19.59
C GLY A 58 9.99 -6.42 18.43
N ILE A 59 11.09 -7.04 17.99
CA ILE A 59 11.63 -6.83 16.66
C ILE A 59 10.96 -7.88 15.77
N SER A 60 10.52 -7.48 14.57
CA SER A 60 9.95 -8.42 13.60
C SER A 60 10.93 -9.56 13.28
N PRO A 61 10.45 -10.74 12.82
CA PRO A 61 11.31 -11.90 12.56
C PRO A 61 12.52 -11.62 11.64
N ASP A 62 12.41 -10.62 10.78
CA ASP A 62 13.45 -10.20 9.84
C ASP A 62 14.25 -8.98 10.29
N GLY A 63 14.03 -8.47 11.51
CA GLY A 63 14.76 -7.32 12.04
C GLY A 63 14.25 -5.96 11.56
N ARG A 64 13.24 -5.90 10.69
CA ARG A 64 12.89 -4.68 9.93
C ARG A 64 11.94 -3.72 10.64
N VAL A 65 11.27 -4.15 11.71
CA VAL A 65 10.29 -3.34 12.46
C VAL A 65 10.46 -3.55 13.96
N TYR A 66 10.39 -2.47 14.73
CA TYR A 66 10.26 -2.47 16.17
C TYR A 66 8.85 -2.05 16.57
N ARG A 67 8.22 -2.74 17.52
CA ARG A 67 6.95 -2.32 18.10
C ARG A 67 7.18 -1.73 19.49
N ASP A 68 6.81 -0.47 19.68
CA ASP A 68 6.77 0.17 20.99
C ASP A 68 5.43 -0.09 21.68
N MET A 69 5.48 -0.74 22.84
CA MET A 69 4.29 -1.06 23.63
C MET A 69 3.68 0.15 24.33
N ALA A 70 4.47 1.18 24.67
CA ALA A 70 3.96 2.35 25.37
C ALA A 70 3.05 3.20 24.47
N SER A 71 3.41 3.28 23.18
CA SER A 71 2.65 4.02 22.18
C SER A 71 1.76 3.15 21.29
N GLY A 72 2.02 1.84 21.22
CA GLY A 72 1.38 0.93 20.27
C GLY A 72 1.84 1.16 18.82
N LEU A 73 2.91 1.94 18.61
CA LEU A 73 3.40 2.30 17.28
C LEU A 73 4.43 1.30 16.76
N PHE A 74 4.45 1.14 15.44
CA PHE A 74 5.47 0.41 14.71
C PHE A 74 6.51 1.37 14.14
N TYR A 75 7.79 1.09 14.41
CA TYR A 75 8.93 1.83 13.92
C TYR A 75 9.68 0.95 12.93
N PRO A 76 9.73 1.29 11.63
CA PRO A 76 10.62 0.60 10.71
C PRO A 76 12.08 0.79 11.16
N LEU A 77 12.79 -0.31 11.41
CA LEU A 77 14.21 -0.36 11.81
C LEU A 77 15.16 -0.45 10.62
N LEU A 78 14.67 -0.79 9.42
CA LEU A 78 15.45 -0.53 8.20
C LEU A 78 15.50 0.98 7.95
N GLY A 79 16.72 1.52 7.95
CA GLY A 79 17.01 2.93 8.15
C GLY A 79 16.25 3.93 7.27
N ALA A 80 15.90 5.07 7.88
CA ALA A 80 15.50 6.39 7.35
C ALA A 80 14.50 6.52 6.19
N HIS A 81 14.12 5.48 5.44
CA HIS A 81 13.50 5.63 4.12
C HIS A 81 12.33 4.68 3.88
N GLY A 82 11.18 5.03 4.46
CA GLY A 82 9.90 4.72 3.81
C GLY A 82 9.76 5.41 2.48
N GLY A 83 9.18 4.72 1.51
CA GLY A 83 8.80 5.32 0.25
C GLY A 83 7.67 6.32 0.45
N LYS A 84 7.74 7.46 -0.23
CA LYS A 84 6.63 8.41 -0.29
C LYS A 84 5.58 7.93 -1.28
N LEU A 85 4.31 8.04 -0.88
CA LEU A 85 3.20 8.01 -1.83
C LEU A 85 3.06 9.38 -2.49
N LEU A 86 3.22 9.43 -3.80
CA LEU A 86 3.16 10.66 -4.58
C LEU A 86 1.85 10.75 -5.36
N ARG A 87 1.21 11.92 -5.39
CA ARG A 87 0.05 12.18 -6.27
C ARG A 87 0.45 12.48 -7.71
N GLU A 88 1.68 12.94 -7.89
CA GLU A 88 2.27 13.26 -9.18
C GLU A 88 3.66 12.61 -9.25
N HIS A 89 3.98 12.01 -10.38
CA HIS A 89 5.26 11.39 -10.62
C HIS A 89 5.71 11.67 -12.07
N PRO A 90 6.95 12.11 -12.34
CA PRO A 90 7.38 12.44 -13.69
C PRO A 90 7.20 11.30 -14.70
N ALA A 91 7.44 10.06 -14.27
CA ALA A 91 7.22 8.87 -15.11
C ALA A 91 5.80 8.30 -14.98
N GLY A 92 5.11 8.51 -13.86
CA GLY A 92 3.81 7.88 -13.55
C GLY A 92 2.62 8.73 -13.98
N GLY A 93 2.81 10.04 -14.14
CA GLY A 93 1.76 11.00 -14.45
C GLY A 93 1.12 11.58 -13.18
N ARG A 94 -0.19 11.74 -13.19
CA ARG A 94 -0.96 12.36 -12.09
C ARG A 94 -2.15 11.50 -11.70
N ILE A 95 -2.37 11.36 -10.40
CA ILE A 95 -3.52 10.67 -9.81
C ILE A 95 -4.59 11.69 -9.40
N ALA A 96 -5.84 11.43 -9.78
CA ALA A 96 -7.02 12.07 -9.20
C ALA A 96 -7.85 11.05 -8.42
N VAL A 97 -8.37 11.47 -7.27
CA VAL A 97 -9.34 10.71 -6.47
C VAL A 97 -10.54 11.61 -6.24
N ASP A 98 -11.72 11.14 -6.62
CA ASP A 98 -12.99 11.79 -6.33
C ASP A 98 -13.55 11.20 -5.03
N ASP A 99 -13.55 12.00 -3.96
CA ASP A 99 -14.02 11.56 -2.63
C ASP A 99 -15.55 11.33 -2.58
N GLY A 100 -16.32 11.88 -3.53
CA GLY A 100 -17.77 11.73 -3.60
C GLY A 100 -18.20 10.44 -4.29
N THR A 101 -17.50 10.05 -5.36
CA THR A 101 -17.79 8.81 -6.12
C THR A 101 -16.86 7.65 -5.79
N GLY A 102 -15.72 7.94 -5.15
CA GLY A 102 -14.61 7.02 -4.96
C GLY A 102 -13.76 6.81 -6.22
N ALA A 103 -14.07 7.47 -7.34
CA ALA A 103 -13.37 7.22 -8.59
C ALA A 103 -11.87 7.54 -8.47
N VAL A 104 -11.01 6.68 -9.02
CA VAL A 104 -9.56 6.86 -9.04
C VAL A 104 -9.09 6.80 -10.48
N THR A 105 -8.49 7.89 -10.97
CA THR A 105 -7.95 7.95 -12.33
C THR A 105 -6.48 8.31 -12.33
N VAL A 106 -5.76 7.79 -13.33
CA VAL A 106 -4.37 8.15 -13.61
C VAL A 106 -4.30 8.76 -15.00
N THR A 107 -3.81 9.99 -15.07
CA THR A 107 -3.41 10.62 -16.33
C THR A 107 -1.91 10.38 -16.53
N ASP A 108 -1.54 9.51 -17.47
CA ASP A 108 -0.15 9.25 -17.87
C ASP A 108 0.49 10.55 -18.45
N PRO A 109 1.84 10.67 -18.48
CA PRO A 109 2.51 11.87 -18.99
C PRO A 109 2.20 12.23 -20.46
N ASP A 110 1.74 11.26 -21.26
CA ASP A 110 1.30 11.48 -22.64
C ASP A 110 -0.16 12.00 -22.75
N GLY A 111 -0.83 12.18 -21.61
CA GLY A 111 -2.22 12.62 -21.50
C GLY A 111 -3.25 11.50 -21.51
N SER A 112 -2.85 10.24 -21.69
CA SER A 112 -3.76 9.10 -21.65
C SER A 112 -4.35 8.93 -20.26
N VAL A 113 -5.66 8.71 -20.16
CA VAL A 113 -6.34 8.52 -18.88
C VAL A 113 -6.69 7.04 -18.70
N THR A 114 -6.27 6.47 -17.58
CA THR A 114 -6.66 5.13 -17.14
C THR A 114 -7.57 5.25 -15.92
N ASP A 115 -8.73 4.60 -15.98
CA ASP A 115 -9.60 4.44 -14.81
C ASP A 115 -9.11 3.25 -13.97
N LEU A 116 -8.79 3.53 -12.71
CA LEU A 116 -8.40 2.53 -11.70
C LEU A 116 -9.50 2.30 -10.66
N SER A 117 -10.66 2.94 -10.82
CA SER A 117 -11.82 2.75 -9.94
C SER A 117 -12.18 1.27 -9.90
N GLN A 118 -11.93 0.62 -8.76
CA GLN A 118 -12.39 -0.74 -8.54
C GLN A 118 -13.79 -0.70 -7.92
N GLY A 119 -14.62 -1.69 -8.26
CA GLY A 119 -15.96 -1.88 -7.68
C GLY A 119 -15.96 -2.36 -6.22
N GLU A 120 -14.80 -2.37 -5.57
CA GLU A 120 -14.63 -2.81 -4.19
C GLU A 120 -15.19 -1.77 -3.21
N ASP A 121 -15.76 -2.23 -2.10
CA ASP A 121 -16.11 -1.37 -0.97
C ASP A 121 -14.84 -1.03 -0.19
N PHE A 122 -14.24 0.13 -0.50
CA PHE A 122 -13.07 0.61 0.24
C PHE A 122 -13.42 1.08 1.66
N GLY A 123 -14.68 1.46 1.93
CA GLY A 123 -15.11 2.09 3.18
C GLY A 123 -15.06 3.62 3.14
N ASN A 124 -14.93 4.25 4.33
CA ASN A 124 -15.20 5.68 4.53
C ASN A 124 -14.03 6.62 4.19
N TRP A 125 -12.87 6.10 3.79
CA TRP A 125 -11.78 6.90 3.25
C TRP A 125 -11.10 6.15 2.10
N ARG A 126 -10.50 6.92 1.19
CA ARG A 126 -9.75 6.39 0.06
C ARG A 126 -8.52 7.24 -0.20
N VAL A 127 -7.38 6.59 -0.40
CA VAL A 127 -6.14 7.24 -0.81
C VAL A 127 -5.57 6.50 -2.01
N ALA A 128 -4.89 7.23 -2.88
CA ALA A 128 -4.15 6.63 -3.97
C ALA A 128 -2.84 7.37 -4.19
N GLY A 129 -1.77 6.64 -4.51
CA GLY A 129 -0.45 7.22 -4.72
C GLY A 129 0.49 6.31 -5.49
N PHE A 130 1.43 6.93 -6.18
CA PHE A 130 2.58 6.25 -6.77
C PHE A 130 3.59 5.86 -5.70
N CYS A 131 4.26 4.72 -5.83
CA CYS A 131 5.57 4.56 -5.18
C CYS A 131 6.60 5.52 -5.79
N GLU A 132 7.75 5.68 -5.14
CA GLU A 132 8.79 6.60 -5.59
C GLU A 132 9.41 6.24 -6.94
N SER A 133 9.39 4.96 -7.35
CA SER A 133 9.81 4.59 -8.70
C SER A 133 8.83 5.05 -9.77
N GLY A 134 7.57 5.29 -9.40
CA GLY A 134 6.49 5.59 -10.34
C GLY A 134 5.99 4.39 -11.14
N GLU A 135 6.46 3.19 -10.84
CA GLU A 135 6.08 1.97 -11.57
C GLU A 135 4.86 1.29 -10.96
N ARG A 136 4.38 1.75 -9.80
CA ARG A 136 3.20 1.21 -9.12
C ARG A 136 2.30 2.31 -8.60
N VAL A 137 1.00 2.01 -8.61
CA VAL A 137 -0.04 2.81 -7.95
C VAL A 137 -0.70 1.93 -6.90
N PHE A 138 -0.79 2.47 -5.69
CA PHE A 138 -1.54 1.89 -4.59
C PHE A 138 -2.84 2.65 -4.45
N VAL A 139 -3.95 1.93 -4.33
CA VAL A 139 -5.26 2.47 -3.96
C VAL A 139 -5.69 1.77 -2.68
N ALA A 140 -5.90 2.52 -1.62
CA ALA A 140 -6.19 1.97 -0.31
C ALA A 140 -7.38 2.66 0.36
N GLY A 141 -8.07 1.88 1.18
CA GLY A 141 -9.15 2.28 2.07
C GLY A 141 -9.10 1.39 3.31
N PRO A 142 -9.95 1.64 4.31
CA PRO A 142 -9.97 0.82 5.52
C PRO A 142 -10.30 -0.65 5.25
N ARG A 143 -10.93 -0.98 4.11
CA ARG A 143 -11.37 -2.35 3.82
C ARG A 143 -10.61 -3.03 2.69
N CYS A 144 -9.81 -2.29 1.94
CA CYS A 144 -9.21 -2.80 0.72
C CYS A 144 -7.90 -2.08 0.37
N LEU A 145 -6.93 -2.84 -0.10
CA LEU A 145 -5.72 -2.36 -0.77
C LEU A 145 -5.66 -3.00 -2.15
N VAL A 146 -5.53 -2.17 -3.18
CA VAL A 146 -5.35 -2.60 -4.57
C VAL A 146 -4.02 -2.04 -5.07
N VAL A 147 -3.25 -2.86 -5.75
CA VAL A 147 -1.97 -2.45 -6.34
C VAL A 147 -2.02 -2.66 -7.84
N HIS A 148 -1.65 -1.60 -8.56
CA HIS A 148 -1.48 -1.61 -10.00
C HIS A 148 -0.01 -1.43 -10.35
N GLY A 149 0.43 -2.09 -11.42
CA GLY A 149 1.76 -1.94 -11.99
C GLY A 149 1.68 -1.29 -13.36
N LYS A 150 2.68 -0.51 -13.70
CA LYS A 150 2.82 0.03 -15.04
C LYS A 150 3.14 -1.11 -16.02
N LEU A 151 2.51 -1.10 -17.19
CA LEU A 151 2.92 -1.98 -18.28
C LEU A 151 4.19 -1.42 -18.89
N SER A 152 5.33 -2.06 -18.63
CA SER A 152 6.56 -1.76 -19.34
C SER A 152 6.39 -2.19 -20.80
N GLY A 153 6.44 -1.24 -21.73
CA GLY A 153 6.53 -1.54 -23.15
C GLY A 153 7.79 -2.37 -23.38
N ARG A 154 7.64 -3.56 -23.98
CA ARG A 154 8.77 -4.28 -24.56
C ARG A 154 9.32 -3.53 -25.76
#